data_AF-E1NRH4-F1
#
_entry.id   AF-E1NRH4-F1
#
_cell.length_a   1.000
_cell.length_b   1.000
_cell.length_c   1.000
_cell.angle_alpha   90.00
_cell.angle_beta   90.00
_cell.angle_gamma   90.00
#
_symmetry.space_group_name_H-M   'P 1'
#
loop_
_entity.id
_entity.type
_entity.pdbx_description
1 polymer ?
#
loop_
_entity_poly.entity_id
_entity_poly.type
_entity_poly.pdbx_seq_one_letter_code
_entity_poly.pdbx_strand_id
1 'polypeptide(L)'
;MAGNAYWSATFSKLGVKVIATDNLEWAKGSCTGDLLFFPVKKLSAVDAIHKYRDVDIIICCWAPNFGSADMDIIEAYNTIQGKKPKLLFLGEKNGATNTARFWKSAKFKKSCELNSINHTISSFDFIDERFFEIK
;
A
#
# COMPACT_ATOMS: atom_id res chain seq x y z
N MET A 1 -0.40 2.01 -4.51
CA MET A 1 -1.75 1.58 -4.91
C MET A 1 -2.71 2.34 -4.03
N ALA A 2 -3.13 3.51 -4.50
CA ALA A 2 -3.99 4.39 -3.74
C ALA A 2 -5.47 4.09 -3.99
N GLY A 3 -5.82 3.38 -5.06
CA GLY A 3 -7.21 3.20 -5.47
C GLY A 3 -7.90 4.55 -5.69
N ASN A 4 -9.04 4.74 -5.05
CA ASN A 4 -9.76 6.01 -4.98
C ASN A 4 -9.16 7.03 -3.98
N ALA A 5 -8.04 6.69 -3.35
CA ALA A 5 -7.26 7.51 -2.44
C ALA A 5 -7.97 7.95 -1.14
N TYR A 6 -8.86 7.09 -0.63
CA TYR A 6 -9.54 7.32 0.65
C TYR A 6 -8.56 7.53 1.82
N TRP A 7 -7.57 6.64 1.97
CA TRP A 7 -6.50 6.79 2.98
C TRP A 7 -5.72 8.09 2.81
N SER A 8 -5.41 8.48 1.56
CA SER A 8 -4.69 9.70 1.27
C SER A 8 -5.47 10.95 1.69
N ALA A 9 -6.78 10.97 1.47
CA ALA A 9 -7.65 12.04 1.92
C ALA A 9 -7.63 12.19 3.45
N THR A 10 -7.72 11.07 4.17
CA THR A 10 -7.68 11.05 5.64
C THR A 10 -6.35 11.54 6.18
N PHE A 11 -5.23 11.01 5.69
CA PHE A 11 -3.90 11.47 6.12
C PHE A 11 -3.69 12.95 5.83
N SER A 12 -4.12 13.43 4.65
CA SER A 12 -4.04 14.85 4.32
C SER A 12 -4.87 15.73 5.25
N LYS A 13 -6.08 15.30 5.66
CA LYS A 13 -6.91 16.03 6.64
C LYS A 13 -6.24 16.12 8.02
N LEU A 14 -5.41 15.14 8.38
CA LEU A 14 -4.61 15.13 9.61
C LEU A 14 -3.31 15.93 9.50
N GLY A 15 -3.08 16.65 8.39
CA GLY A 15 -1.89 17.48 8.18
C GLY A 15 -0.66 16.72 7.70
N VAL A 16 -0.79 15.44 7.34
CA VAL A 16 0.31 14.66 6.76
C VAL A 16 0.51 15.10 5.30
N LYS A 17 1.77 15.25 4.87
CA LYS A 17 2.09 15.48 3.46
C LYS A 17 1.95 14.17 2.68
N VAL A 18 0.99 14.10 1.77
CA VAL A 18 0.63 12.86 1.06
C VAL A 18 0.82 12.99 -0.45
N ILE A 19 1.31 11.91 -1.07
CA ILE A 19 1.33 11.72 -2.52
C ILE A 19 0.56 10.45 -2.82
N ALA A 20 -0.57 10.57 -3.52
CA ALA A 20 -1.38 9.41 -3.94
C ALA A 20 -1.03 9.02 -5.38
N THR A 21 -0.73 7.73 -5.60
CA THR A 21 -0.41 7.17 -6.92
C THR A 21 -1.12 5.84 -7.13
N ASP A 22 -1.69 5.67 -8.31
CA ASP A 22 -2.31 4.43 -8.75
C ASP A 22 -2.26 4.32 -10.28
N ASN A 23 -2.27 3.11 -10.85
CA ASN A 23 -2.36 2.96 -12.30
C ASN A 23 -3.80 3.12 -12.82
N LEU A 24 -4.80 3.07 -11.93
CA LEU A 24 -6.23 3.19 -12.20
C LEU A 24 -6.78 2.12 -13.15
N GLU A 25 -6.09 0.97 -13.27
CA GLU A 25 -6.56 -0.13 -14.13
C GLU A 25 -7.85 -0.76 -13.57
N TRP A 26 -7.98 -0.83 -12.24
CA TRP A 26 -9.18 -1.30 -11.55
C TRP A 26 -10.42 -0.44 -11.82
N ALA A 27 -10.24 0.86 -12.11
CA ALA A 27 -11.34 1.79 -12.32
C ALA A 27 -12.18 1.45 -13.57
N LYS A 28 -11.57 0.81 -14.58
CA LYS A 28 -12.26 0.42 -15.83
C LYS A 28 -13.38 -0.60 -15.61
N GLY A 29 -13.33 -1.36 -14.51
CA GLY A 29 -14.31 -2.38 -14.16
C GLY A 29 -15.09 -2.09 -12.88
N SER A 30 -14.99 -0.89 -12.32
CA SER A 30 -15.57 -0.54 -11.03
C SER A 30 -16.50 0.67 -11.11
N CYS A 31 -17.68 0.57 -10.49
CA CYS A 31 -18.61 1.69 -10.35
C CYS A 31 -18.05 2.85 -9.50
N THR A 32 -16.98 2.61 -8.73
CA THR A 32 -16.31 3.63 -7.90
C THR A 32 -15.05 4.20 -8.55
N GLY A 33 -14.72 3.75 -9.77
CA GLY A 33 -13.51 4.16 -10.50
C GLY A 33 -13.40 5.67 -10.75
N ASP A 34 -14.54 6.34 -10.91
CA ASP A 34 -14.62 7.77 -11.22
C ASP A 34 -14.69 8.67 -9.98
N LEU A 35 -14.82 8.09 -8.78
CA LEU A 35 -14.97 8.84 -7.52
C LEU A 35 -13.67 8.82 -6.71
N LEU A 36 -12.78 9.76 -7.01
CA LEU A 36 -11.55 9.96 -6.24
C LEU A 36 -11.81 10.84 -5.00
N PHE A 37 -11.41 10.36 -3.82
CA PHE A 37 -11.48 11.11 -2.56
C PHE A 37 -10.29 12.07 -2.37
N PHE A 38 -9.22 11.89 -3.14
CA PHE A 38 -8.03 12.72 -3.14
C PHE A 38 -7.36 12.69 -4.52
N PRO A 39 -6.64 13.73 -4.97
CA PRO A 39 -5.97 13.73 -6.27
C PRO A 39 -4.98 12.57 -6.42
N VAL A 40 -5.23 11.69 -7.41
CA VAL A 40 -4.37 10.54 -7.73
C VAL A 40 -3.54 10.80 -8.97
N LYS A 41 -2.22 10.66 -8.85
CA LYS A 41 -1.33 10.69 -10.02
C LYS A 41 -1.34 9.31 -10.68
N LYS A 42 -1.69 9.25 -11.96
CA LYS A 42 -1.64 8.01 -12.74
C LYS A 42 -0.18 7.53 -12.89
N LEU A 43 0.20 6.55 -12.09
CA LEU A 43 1.57 6.03 -12.01
C LEU A 43 1.55 4.61 -11.45
N SER A 44 2.33 3.70 -12.04
CA SER A 44 2.47 2.34 -11.51
C SER A 44 3.12 2.36 -10.12
N ALA A 45 2.91 1.33 -9.32
CA ALA A 45 3.51 1.26 -7.99
C ALA A 45 5.05 1.18 -8.06
N VAL A 46 5.60 0.45 -9.04
CA VAL A 46 7.03 0.34 -9.29
C VAL A 46 7.63 1.70 -9.67
N ASP A 47 6.99 2.42 -10.60
CA ASP A 47 7.46 3.75 -11.00
C ASP A 47 7.37 4.75 -9.83
N ALA A 48 6.33 4.64 -9.00
CA ALA A 48 6.17 5.47 -7.81
C ALA A 48 7.30 5.25 -6.81
N ILE A 49 7.70 4.00 -6.56
CA ILE A 49 8.84 3.65 -5.69
C ILE A 49 10.14 4.24 -6.23
N HIS A 50 10.36 4.16 -7.54
CA HIS A 50 11.56 4.75 -8.13
C HIS A 50 11.55 6.27 -8.13
N LYS A 51 10.40 6.90 -8.32
CA LYS A 51 10.24 8.36 -8.41
C LYS A 51 10.24 9.05 -7.05
N TYR A 52 9.59 8.49 -6.05
CA TYR A 52 9.38 9.11 -4.74
C TYR A 52 10.15 8.36 -3.65
N ARG A 53 11.46 8.59 -3.60
CA ARG A 53 12.36 7.97 -2.61
C ARG A 53 12.55 8.83 -1.36
N ASP A 54 12.35 10.13 -1.49
CA ASP A 54 12.45 11.12 -0.40
C ASP A 54 11.13 11.25 0.36
N VAL A 55 10.73 10.14 0.98
CA VAL A 55 9.55 10.04 1.85
C VAL A 55 9.92 9.22 3.08
N ASP A 56 9.16 9.36 4.16
CA ASP A 56 9.39 8.56 5.36
C ASP A 56 8.74 7.17 5.27
N ILE A 57 7.57 7.10 4.63
CA ILE A 57 6.72 5.90 4.60
C ILE A 57 6.07 5.77 3.21
N ILE A 58 6.07 4.54 2.68
CA ILE A 58 5.29 4.10 1.53
C ILE A 58 4.23 3.13 2.05
N ILE A 59 2.96 3.37 1.70
CA ILE A 59 1.84 2.50 2.07
C ILE A 59 1.16 1.98 0.81
N CYS A 60 1.04 0.65 0.69
CA CYS A 60 0.27 -0.02 -0.34
C CYS A 60 -0.99 -0.62 0.29
N CYS A 61 -2.15 -0.07 -0.03
CA CYS A 61 -3.43 -0.54 0.52
C CYS A 61 -4.10 -1.50 -0.45
N TRP A 62 -4.55 -2.65 0.08
CA TRP A 62 -5.36 -3.65 -0.60
C TRP A 62 -4.86 -3.96 -2.02
N ALA A 63 -3.57 -4.28 -2.13
CA ALA A 63 -3.03 -4.77 -3.38
C ALA A 63 -3.81 -6.04 -3.80
N PRO A 64 -4.12 -6.23 -5.09
CA PRO A 64 -4.89 -7.37 -5.55
C PRO A 64 -4.17 -8.68 -5.20
N ASN A 65 -4.94 -9.73 -4.96
CA ASN A 65 -4.41 -11.06 -4.67
C ASN A 65 -4.02 -11.88 -5.92
N PHE A 66 -4.01 -11.24 -7.09
CA PHE A 66 -3.62 -11.80 -8.38
C PHE A 66 -2.56 -10.93 -9.06
N GLY A 67 -1.95 -11.46 -10.11
CA GLY A 67 -0.85 -10.80 -10.82
C GLY A 67 0.47 -10.89 -10.04
N SER A 68 1.31 -9.86 -10.16
CA SER A 68 2.66 -9.80 -9.56
C SER A 68 3.00 -8.49 -8.85
N ALA A 69 2.07 -7.51 -8.84
CA ALA A 69 2.37 -6.14 -8.48
C ALA A 69 3.00 -5.99 -7.08
N ASP A 70 2.59 -6.83 -6.12
CA ASP A 70 3.13 -6.82 -4.76
C ASP A 70 4.59 -7.30 -4.66
N MET A 71 4.96 -8.32 -5.43
CA MET A 71 6.33 -8.82 -5.53
C MET A 71 7.21 -7.86 -6.35
N ASP A 72 6.67 -7.29 -7.43
CA ASP A 72 7.38 -6.28 -8.24
C ASP A 72 7.70 -5.03 -7.41
N ILE A 73 6.79 -4.63 -6.50
CA ILE A 73 7.02 -3.59 -5.49
C ILE A 73 8.18 -3.96 -4.56
N ILE A 74 8.20 -5.19 -4.03
CA ILE A 74 9.27 -5.65 -3.14
C ILE A 74 10.62 -5.62 -3.87
N GLU A 75 10.66 -6.11 -5.12
CA GLU A 75 11.87 -6.10 -5.94
C GLU A 75 12.36 -4.68 -6.19
N ALA A 76 11.48 -3.78 -6.65
CA ALA A 76 11.80 -2.37 -6.85
C ALA A 76 12.30 -1.69 -5.56
N TYR A 77 11.64 -1.93 -4.43
CA TYR A 77 12.04 -1.41 -3.12
C TYR A 77 13.42 -1.96 -2.68
N ASN A 78 13.73 -3.21 -3.00
CA ASN A 78 15.02 -3.81 -2.69
C ASN A 78 16.17 -3.14 -3.45
N THR A 79 15.93 -2.59 -4.65
CA THR A 79 16.95 -1.87 -5.43
C THR A 79 17.38 -0.52 -4.83
N ILE A 80 16.58 0.08 -3.93
CA ILE A 80 16.89 1.38 -3.32
C ILE A 80 18.20 1.29 -2.53
N GLN A 81 19.11 2.23 -2.78
CA GLN A 81 20.38 2.34 -2.05
C GLN A 81 20.28 3.44 -0.98
N GLY A 82 21.03 3.29 0.11
CA GLY A 82 21.05 4.27 1.21
C GLY A 82 19.83 4.16 2.14
N LYS A 83 19.39 5.30 2.69
CA LYS A 83 18.24 5.36 3.60
C LYS A 83 16.95 4.99 2.84
N LYS A 84 16.30 3.89 3.24
CA LYS A 84 15.03 3.44 2.67
C LYS A 84 13.84 4.01 3.47
N PRO A 85 12.75 4.44 2.81
CA PRO A 85 11.48 4.68 3.49
C PRO A 85 10.96 3.39 4.11
N LYS A 86 10.10 3.47 5.13
CA LYS A 86 9.37 2.27 5.60
C LYS A 86 8.39 1.84 4.50
N LEU A 87 8.37 0.57 4.16
CA LEU A 87 7.39 0.00 3.23
C LEU A 87 6.34 -0.80 3.99
N LEU A 88 5.10 -0.31 3.98
CA LEU A 88 3.95 -0.93 4.62
C LEU A 88 2.96 -1.43 3.58
N PHE A 89 2.38 -2.60 3.84
CA PHE A 89 1.20 -3.11 3.17
C PHE A 89 0.05 -3.13 4.16
N LEU A 90 -1.11 -2.61 3.76
CA LEU A 90 -2.36 -2.74 4.50
C LEU A 90 -3.24 -3.76 3.79
N GLY A 91 -3.60 -4.83 4.47
CA GLY A 91 -4.41 -5.90 3.90
C GLY A 91 -4.64 -7.06 4.86
N GLU A 92 -5.13 -8.17 4.33
CA GLU A 92 -5.46 -9.40 5.01
C GLU A 92 -4.53 -10.53 4.57
N LYS A 93 -3.85 -11.14 5.55
CA LYS A 93 -2.93 -12.24 5.29
C LYS A 93 -3.65 -13.49 4.79
N ASN A 94 -3.24 -13.99 3.62
CA ASN A 94 -3.82 -15.18 2.98
C ASN A 94 -5.32 -15.06 2.66
N GLY A 95 -5.83 -13.84 2.47
CA GLY A 95 -7.23 -13.58 2.14
C GLY A 95 -7.40 -12.81 0.83
N ALA A 96 -8.17 -11.72 0.85
CA ALA A 96 -8.56 -10.98 -0.34
C ALA A 96 -7.46 -10.06 -0.92
N THR A 97 -6.37 -9.84 -0.19
CA THR A 97 -5.31 -8.90 -0.57
C THR A 97 -3.96 -9.59 -0.71
N ASN A 98 -3.14 -9.09 -1.64
CA ASN A 98 -1.80 -9.59 -1.98
C ASN A 98 -1.79 -11.07 -2.40
N THR A 99 -0.88 -11.41 -3.29
CA THR A 99 -0.74 -12.74 -3.85
C THR A 99 -0.29 -13.74 -2.78
N ALA A 100 -0.63 -15.01 -2.98
CA ALA A 100 -0.10 -16.09 -2.13
C ALA A 100 1.44 -16.12 -2.12
N ARG A 101 2.08 -15.72 -3.22
CA ARG A 101 3.54 -15.61 -3.31
C ARG A 101 4.08 -14.55 -2.36
N PHE A 102 3.45 -13.39 -2.28
CA PHE A 102 3.81 -12.35 -1.32
C PHE A 102 3.74 -12.88 0.12
N TRP A 103 2.60 -13.45 0.52
CA TRP A 103 2.43 -13.95 1.89
C TRP A 103 3.42 -15.06 2.27
N LYS A 104 3.83 -15.88 1.29
CA LYS A 104 4.80 -16.96 1.48
C LYS A 104 6.24 -16.47 1.54
N SER A 105 6.61 -15.47 0.73
CA SER A 105 8.02 -15.13 0.47
C SER A 105 8.49 -13.82 1.10
N ALA A 106 7.60 -12.84 1.28
CA ALA A 106 7.92 -11.55 1.84
C ALA A 106 8.45 -11.70 3.28
N LYS A 107 9.43 -10.86 3.62
CA LYS A 107 10.02 -10.82 4.95
C LYS A 107 9.43 -9.64 5.71
N PHE A 108 8.69 -9.94 6.76
CA PHE A 108 8.03 -8.92 7.57
C PHE A 108 8.84 -8.56 8.81
N LYS A 109 8.89 -7.26 9.15
CA LYS A 109 9.35 -6.81 10.46
C LYS A 109 8.29 -7.07 11.52
N LYS A 110 8.75 -7.28 12.74
CA LYS A 110 7.91 -7.33 13.94
C LYS A 110 8.42 -6.25 14.89
N SER A 111 7.53 -5.39 15.35
CA SER A 111 7.87 -4.37 16.34
C SER A 111 6.66 -4.11 17.24
N CYS A 112 6.93 -3.61 18.45
CA CYS A 112 5.88 -3.25 19.40
C CYS A 112 4.99 -2.12 18.83
N GLU A 113 5.60 -1.17 18.12
CA GLU A 113 4.89 -0.05 17.50
C GLU A 113 3.91 -0.54 16.43
N LEU A 114 4.34 -1.45 15.54
CA LEU A 114 3.46 -2.03 14.52
C LEU A 114 2.31 -2.81 15.16
N ASN A 115 2.58 -3.55 16.24
CA ASN A 115 1.55 -4.26 16.97
C ASN A 115 0.53 -3.29 17.61
N SER A 116 0.99 -2.23 18.25
CA SER A 116 0.13 -1.19 18.83
C SER A 116 -0.75 -0.52 17.77
N ILE A 117 -0.19 -0.20 16.59
CA ILE A 117 -0.98 0.34 15.47
C ILE A 117 -2.06 -0.66 15.05
N ASN A 118 -1.70 -1.92 14.84
CA ASN A 118 -2.65 -2.95 14.43
C ASN A 118 -3.78 -3.22 15.44
N HIS A 119 -3.58 -2.93 16.73
CA HIS A 119 -4.64 -2.99 17.74
C HIS A 119 -5.65 -1.84 17.66
N THR A 120 -5.30 -0.72 17.01
CA THR A 120 -6.21 0.42 16.82
C THR A 120 -7.06 0.31 15.54
N ILE A 121 -6.69 -0.59 14.64
CA ILE A 121 -7.38 -0.76 13.36
C ILE A 121 -8.57 -1.68 13.55
N SER A 122 -9.73 -1.17 13.14
CA SER A 122 -10.94 -1.95 12.95
C SER A 122 -11.06 -2.27 11.47
N SER A 123 -11.30 -3.54 11.17
CA SER A 123 -11.54 -4.04 9.82
C SER A 123 -12.69 -3.28 9.15
N PHE A 124 -12.48 -2.84 7.91
CA PHE A 124 -13.53 -2.30 7.06
C PHE A 124 -14.08 -3.41 6.14
N ASP A 125 -15.40 -3.48 6.04
CA ASP A 125 -16.10 -4.52 5.26
C ASP A 125 -15.75 -5.94 5.76
N PHE A 126 -15.47 -6.88 4.86
CA PHE A 126 -15.16 -8.29 5.18
C PHE A 126 -13.66 -8.59 5.33
N ILE A 127 -12.77 -7.60 5.18
CA ILE A 127 -11.31 -7.80 5.14
C ILE A 127 -10.71 -7.61 6.54
N ASP A 128 -10.05 -8.63 7.12
CA ASP A 128 -9.29 -8.47 8.38
C ASP A 128 -7.98 -7.70 8.17
N GLU A 129 -8.10 -6.38 7.99
CA GLU A 129 -6.99 -5.54 7.58
C GLU A 129 -5.99 -5.26 8.71
N ARG A 130 -4.71 -5.46 8.41
CA ARG A 130 -3.56 -5.18 9.27
C ARG A 130 -2.46 -4.54 8.44
N PHE A 131 -1.63 -3.72 9.07
CA PHE A 131 -0.37 -3.28 8.50
C PHE A 131 0.72 -4.35 8.66
N PHE A 132 1.47 -4.55 7.57
CA PHE A 132 2.64 -5.40 7.47
C PHE A 132 3.83 -4.58 6.96
N GLU A 133 4.87 -4.44 7.77
CA GLU A 133 6.11 -3.76 7.36
C GLU A 133 7.10 -4.74 6.71
N ILE A 134 7.65 -4.37 5.55
CA ILE A 134 8.69 -5.13 4.85
C ILE A 134 10.07 -4.88 5.49
N LYS A 135 10.88 -5.94 5.59
CA LYS A 135 12.27 -5.87 6.08
C LYS A 135 13.16 -5.04 5.17
#